data_AF-A0A800EAY1-F1
#
_entry.id   AF-A0A800EAY1-F1
#
_cell.length_a   1.000
_cell.length_b   1.000
_cell.length_c   1.000
_cell.angle_alpha   90.00
_cell.angle_beta   90.00
_cell.angle_gamma   90.00
#
_symmetry.space_group_name_H-M   'P 1'
#
loop_
_entity.id
_entity.type
_entity.pdbx_description
1 polymer ?
#
loop_
_entity_poly.entity_id
_entity_poly.type
_entity_poly.pdbx_seq_one_letter_code
_entity_poly.pdbx_strand_id
1 'polypeptide(L)'
;MKKRKRGKLSKNPYSKKELIDVVLSFFRESPHKNFNYKQIYKLLGSKNPEIKTLIVGVLLGLYKNGSLLEIKPGKYKLSEHSHKKK
;
A
#
# COMPACT_ATOMS: atom_id res chain seq x y z
N MET A 1 25.36 3.25 -9.08
CA MET A 1 24.60 2.21 -8.35
C MET A 1 24.11 2.78 -7.02
N LYS A 2 22.83 3.19 -6.88
CA LYS A 2 22.33 3.79 -5.63
C LYS A 2 21.94 2.70 -4.63
N LYS A 3 22.88 2.30 -3.77
CA LYS A 3 22.64 1.44 -2.58
C LYS A 3 21.71 2.20 -1.62
N ARG A 4 20.44 1.82 -1.56
CA ARG A 4 19.51 2.27 -0.51
C ARG A 4 19.84 1.51 0.78
N LYS A 5 20.34 2.25 1.77
CA LYS A 5 20.67 1.77 3.12
C LYS A 5 19.44 1.12 3.75
N ARG A 6 19.49 -0.21 3.95
CA ARG A 6 18.59 -0.93 4.86
C ARG A 6 18.97 -0.55 6.29
N GLY A 7 18.39 0.52 6.80
CA GLY A 7 18.46 0.88 8.21
C GLY A 7 17.74 -0.20 9.03
N LYS A 8 18.47 -0.88 9.91
CA LYS A 8 17.89 -1.62 11.03
C LYS A 8 17.25 -0.59 11.97
N LEU A 9 15.92 -0.60 12.17
CA LEU A 9 15.30 0.13 13.27
C LEU A 9 13.98 -0.54 13.72
N SER A 10 13.97 -0.94 15.00
CA SER A 10 12.86 -1.05 15.96
C SER A 10 11.60 -1.88 15.64
N LYS A 11 10.94 -2.33 16.72
CA LYS A 11 9.90 -3.36 16.84
C LYS A 11 8.62 -3.24 15.98
N ASN A 12 8.49 -2.25 15.09
CA ASN A 12 7.44 -2.20 14.07
C ASN A 12 8.09 -1.94 12.68
N PRO A 13 8.17 -2.93 11.78
CA PRO A 13 9.01 -2.84 10.58
C PRO A 13 8.55 -1.84 9.50
N TYR A 14 7.40 -1.17 9.67
CA TYR A 14 6.86 -0.23 8.69
C TYR A 14 6.31 1.04 9.35
N SER A 15 6.87 2.20 9.00
CA SER A 15 6.23 3.49 9.23
C SER A 15 5.01 3.67 8.30
N LYS A 16 4.00 4.47 8.70
CA LYS A 16 2.83 4.78 7.83
C LYS A 16 3.23 5.17 6.41
N LYS A 17 4.26 6.01 6.25
CA LYS A 17 4.78 6.46 4.95
C LYS A 17 5.40 5.32 4.13
N GLU A 18 6.27 4.51 4.74
CA GLU A 18 6.87 3.34 4.09
C GLU A 18 5.78 2.36 3.61
N LEU A 19 4.76 2.14 4.45
CA LEU A 19 3.64 1.29 4.09
C LEU A 19 2.84 1.85 2.91
N ILE A 20 2.61 3.16 2.87
CA ILE A 20 1.97 3.86 1.74
C ILE A 20 2.76 3.63 0.45
N ASP A 21 4.07 3.86 0.47
CA ASP A 21 4.94 3.68 -0.70
C ASP A 21 4.95 2.22 -1.19
N VAL A 22 5.07 1.25 -0.27
CA VAL A 22 5.04 -0.18 -0.62
C VAL A 22 3.70 -0.59 -1.21
N VAL A 23 2.60 -0.17 -0.58
CA VAL A 23 1.23 -0.43 -1.06
C VAL A 23 1.03 0.17 -2.45
N LEU A 24 1.41 1.45 -2.64
CA LEU A 24 1.38 2.10 -3.94
C LEU A 24 2.23 1.36 -4.98
N SER A 25 3.40 0.84 -4.59
CA SER A 25 4.25 0.06 -5.49
C SER A 25 3.54 -1.21 -5.98
N PHE A 26 2.85 -1.95 -5.09
CA PHE A 26 2.08 -3.13 -5.50
C PHE A 26 0.95 -2.79 -6.47
N PHE A 27 0.26 -1.67 -6.24
CA PHE A 27 -0.77 -1.20 -7.16
C PHE A 27 -0.19 -0.70 -8.50
N ARG A 28 0.97 -0.03 -8.49
CA ARG A 28 1.67 0.43 -9.70
C ARG A 28 2.24 -0.70 -10.54
N GLU A 29 2.71 -1.77 -9.90
CA GLU A 29 3.20 -2.97 -10.59
C GLU A 29 2.06 -3.80 -11.20
N SER A 30 0.83 -3.60 -10.73
CA SER A 30 -0.36 -4.27 -11.24
C SER A 30 -1.57 -3.33 -11.30
N PRO A 31 -1.56 -2.33 -12.20
CA PRO A 31 -2.61 -1.30 -12.29
C PRO A 31 -3.97 -1.88 -12.70
N HIS A 32 -3.97 -3.00 -13.41
CA HIS A 32 -5.18 -3.72 -13.82
C HIS A 32 -5.78 -4.57 -12.69
N LYS A 33 -5.01 -4.92 -11.65
CA LYS A 33 -5.48 -5.79 -10.57
C LYS A 33 -6.06 -4.96 -9.42
N ASN A 34 -7.08 -5.53 -8.80
CA ASN A 34 -7.61 -5.06 -7.53
C ASN A 34 -7.01 -5.91 -6.40
N PHE A 35 -6.62 -5.23 -5.33
CA PHE A 35 -6.06 -5.87 -4.14
C PHE A 35 -6.95 -5.63 -2.93
N ASN A 36 -7.14 -6.68 -2.15
CA ASN A 36 -7.76 -6.62 -0.84
C ASN A 36 -6.69 -6.29 0.22
N TYR A 37 -7.06 -5.60 1.30
CA TYR A 37 -6.18 -5.37 2.45
C TYR A 37 -5.54 -6.66 2.99
N LYS A 38 -6.24 -7.81 2.91
CA LYS A 38 -5.69 -9.13 3.29
C LYS A 38 -4.59 -9.61 2.34
N GLN A 39 -4.70 -9.31 1.05
CA GLN A 39 -3.69 -9.68 0.05
C GLN A 39 -2.43 -8.84 0.24
N ILE A 40 -2.59 -7.53 0.44
CA ILE A 40 -1.49 -6.62 0.77
C ILE A 40 -0.81 -7.06 2.07
N TYR A 41 -1.59 -7.42 3.10
CA TYR A 41 -1.05 -7.94 4.35
C TYR A 41 -0.22 -9.22 4.15
N LYS A 42 -0.70 -10.15 3.31
CA LYS A 42 0.07 -11.35 2.93
C LYS A 42 1.33 -11.01 2.13
N LEU A 43 1.26 -10.08 1.18
CA LEU A 43 2.39 -9.63 0.37
C LEU A 43 3.48 -8.98 1.23
N LEU A 44 3.08 -8.29 2.30
CA LEU A 44 4.01 -7.72 3.27
C LEU A 44 4.72 -8.77 4.13
N GLY A 45 4.28 -10.04 4.10
CA GLY A 45 4.84 -11.14 4.89
C GLY A 45 4.78 -10.92 6.41
N SER A 46 4.02 -9.91 6.86
CA SER A 46 3.99 -9.47 8.25
C SER A 46 2.96 -10.28 9.04
N LYS A 47 3.32 -10.68 10.27
CA LYS A 47 2.42 -11.36 11.21
C LYS A 47 1.78 -10.42 12.25
N ASN A 48 2.10 -9.13 12.18
CA ASN A 48 1.68 -8.15 13.19
C ASN A 48 0.27 -7.63 12.90
N PRO A 49 -0.70 -7.77 13.82
CA PRO A 49 -2.06 -7.27 13.63
C PRO A 49 -2.12 -5.75 13.47
N GLU A 50 -1.19 -5.02 14.08
CA GLU A 50 -1.08 -3.56 13.92
C GLU A 50 -0.86 -3.14 12.46
N ILE A 51 -0.08 -3.92 11.70
CA ILE A 51 0.17 -3.68 10.28
C ILE A 51 -1.13 -3.78 9.49
N LYS A 52 -2.02 -4.70 9.84
CA LYS A 52 -3.31 -4.86 9.19
C LYS A 52 -4.17 -3.59 9.35
N THR A 53 -4.23 -3.03 10.56
CA THR A 53 -4.93 -1.76 10.83
C THR A 53 -4.28 -0.60 10.08
N LEU A 54 -2.94 -0.56 10.03
CA LEU A 54 -2.21 0.44 9.27
C LEU A 54 -2.52 0.36 7.76
N ILE A 55 -2.56 -0.84 7.17
CA ILE A 55 -2.93 -1.04 5.76
C ILE A 55 -4.32 -0.49 5.49
N VAL A 56 -5.30 -0.78 6.35
CA VAL A 56 -6.67 -0.27 6.18
C VAL A 56 -6.69 1.26 6.21
N GLY A 57 -6.01 1.88 7.17
CA GLY A 57 -5.90 3.33 7.25
C GLY A 57 -5.20 3.96 6.04
N VAL A 58 -4.17 3.29 5.53
CA VAL A 58 -3.43 3.71 4.32
C VAL A 58 -4.30 3.61 3.07
N LEU A 59 -5.01 2.50 2.88
CA LEU A 59 -5.93 2.31 1.76
C LEU A 59 -7.05 3.34 1.77
N LEU A 60 -7.63 3.61 2.94
CA LEU A 60 -8.66 4.63 3.10
C LEU A 60 -8.11 6.04 2.78
N GLY A 61 -6.89 6.35 3.23
CA GLY A 61 -6.23 7.62 2.91
C GLY A 61 -5.94 7.78 1.41
N LEU A 62 -5.46 6.71 0.76
CA LEU A 62 -5.21 6.70 -0.69
C LEU A 62 -6.49 6.78 -1.53
N TYR A 63 -7.57 6.15 -1.05
CA TYR A 63 -8.90 6.28 -1.63
C TYR A 63 -9.41 7.73 -1.51
N LYS A 64 -9.31 8.33 -0.32
CA LYS A 64 -9.68 9.75 -0.10
C LYS A 64 -8.85 10.72 -0.96
N ASN A 65 -7.57 10.41 -1.19
CA ASN A 65 -6.70 11.17 -2.10
C ASN A 65 -6.98 10.92 -3.59
N GLY A 66 -7.93 10.05 -3.95
CA GLY A 66 -8.24 9.70 -5.34
C GLY A 66 -7.18 8.86 -6.05
N SER A 67 -6.15 8.39 -5.33
CA SER A 67 -5.10 7.52 -5.87
C SER A 67 -5.59 6.08 -6.05
N LEU A 68 -6.53 5.65 -5.20
CA LEU A 68 -7.19 4.35 -5.29
C LEU A 68 -8.70 4.52 -5.49
N LEU A 69 -9.32 3.54 -6.13
CA LEU A 69 -10.77 3.41 -6.25
C LEU A 69 -11.23 2.20 -5.42
N GLU A 70 -12.22 2.40 -4.55
CA GLU A 70 -12.89 1.29 -3.87
C GLU A 70 -13.88 0.65 -4.84
N ILE A 71 -13.60 -0.57 -5.29
CA ILE A 71 -14.49 -1.31 -6.20
C ILE A 71 -15.55 -2.07 -5.41
N LYS A 72 -15.14 -2.59 -4.25
CA LYS A 72 -15.98 -3.33 -3.29
C LYS A 72 -15.48 -3.02 -1.88
N PRO A 73 -16.30 -3.18 -0.84
CA PRO A 73 -15.87 -2.97 0.54
C PRO A 73 -14.60 -3.77 0.86
N GLY A 74 -13.52 -3.06 1.17
CA GLY A 74 -12.19 -3.64 1.46
C GLY A 74 -11.38 -4.12 0.24
N LYS A 75 -11.83 -3.83 -0.98
CA LYS A 75 -11.15 -4.16 -2.24
C LYS A 75 -10.90 -2.88 -3.05
N TYR A 76 -9.63 -2.55 -3.20
CA TYR A 76 -9.21 -1.32 -3.86
C TYR A 76 -8.53 -1.65 -5.20
N LYS A 77 -8.62 -0.72 -6.14
CA LYS A 77 -7.92 -0.76 -7.42
C LYS A 77 -7.13 0.54 -7.58
N LEU A 78 -6.03 0.51 -8.31
CA LEU A 78 -5.34 1.74 -8.69
C LEU A 78 -6.30 2.61 -9.53
N SER A 79 -6.38 3.89 -9.18
CA SER A 79 -7.13 4.85 -9.97
C SER A 79 -6.36 5.15 -11.25
N GLU A 80 -7.02 5.01 -12.40
CA GLU A 80 -6.44 5.34 -13.71
C GLU A 80 -6.04 6.82 -13.79
N HIS A 81 -6.70 7.68 -13.01
CA HIS A 81 -6.34 9.11 -12.87
C HIS A 81 -4.95 9.32 -12.25
N SER A 82 -4.45 8.37 -11.46
CA SER A 82 -3.13 8.50 -10.82
C SER A 82 -1.97 8.33 -11.81
N HIS A 83 -2.23 7.85 -13.04
CA HIS A 83 -1.23 7.72 -14.10
C HIS A 83 -0.97 9.03 -14.88
N LYS A 84 -1.71 10.11 -14.62
CA LYS A 84 -1.50 11.40 -15.28
C LYS A 84 -0.56 12.32 -14.47
N LYS A 85 0.71 11.93 -14.37
CA LYS A 85 1.78 12.95 -14.30
C LYS A 85 2.39 13.03 -15.69
N LYS A 86 1.84 13.97 -16.46
CA LYS A 86 2.36 14.43 -17.75
C LYS A 86 3.69 15.14 -17.52
#